data_AF-A0A556MJT3-F1
#
_entry.id   AF-A0A556MJT3-F1
#
_cell.length_a   1.000
_cell.length_b   1.000
_cell.length_c   1.000
_cell.angle_alpha   90.00
_cell.angle_beta   90.00
_cell.angle_gamma   90.00
#
_symmetry.space_group_name_H-M   'P 1'
#
loop_
_entity.id
_entity.type
_entity.pdbx_description
1 polymer ?
#
loop_
_entity_poly.entity_id
_entity_poly.type
_entity_poly.pdbx_seq_one_letter_code
_entity_poly.pdbx_strand_id
1 'polypeptide(L)'
;MYYNNIIQVEKLDSIIFYKIDRAIRTYRQFAQARLRSLGHQITIDQWLVIRCLIENPGIQQNEISELVFKDAASVNRMINLLVESKYLKRKINKTDRRKMDILVTQKALDAMEAMDEVIPTNRATALSGLTQEEMQITTKVMTQIASNCKK
;
A
#
# COMPACT_ATOMS: atom_id res chain seq x y z
N MET A 1 31.61 -7.37 21.90
CA MET A 1 31.97 -8.63 21.22
C MET A 1 31.57 -9.81 22.12
N TYR A 2 30.28 -10.18 22.20
CA TYR A 2 29.81 -11.16 23.20
C TYR A 2 29.11 -12.43 22.66
N TYR A 3 28.96 -12.61 21.34
CA TYR A 3 28.17 -13.73 20.79
C TYR A 3 28.94 -14.68 19.89
N ASN A 4 30.27 -14.59 19.82
CA ASN A 4 31.03 -15.29 18.78
C ASN A 4 31.25 -16.80 19.00
N ASN A 5 30.54 -17.49 19.89
CA ASN A 5 30.76 -18.94 20.03
C ASN A 5 29.59 -19.82 20.50
N ILE A 6 28.32 -19.39 20.48
CA ILE A 6 27.22 -20.26 20.98
C ILE A 6 26.03 -20.44 20.03
N ILE A 7 25.87 -19.64 18.97
CA ILE A 7 24.74 -19.84 18.04
C ILE A 7 25.20 -19.57 16.61
N GLN A 8 25.13 -20.58 15.73
CA GLN A 8 25.09 -20.31 14.29
C GLN A 8 23.76 -19.64 13.97
N VAL A 9 23.71 -18.32 14.09
CA VAL A 9 22.55 -17.52 13.74
C VAL A 9 22.56 -17.33 12.23
N GLU A 10 21.43 -17.61 11.58
CA GLU A 10 21.25 -17.29 10.18
C GLU A 10 21.52 -15.80 9.93
N LYS A 11 22.27 -15.47 8.88
CA LYS A 11 22.53 -14.07 8.55
C LYS A 11 21.21 -13.41 8.12
N LEU A 12 20.92 -12.23 8.66
CA LEU A 12 19.68 -11.51 8.35
C LEU A 12 19.43 -11.36 6.84
N ASP A 13 20.50 -11.10 6.06
CA ASP A 13 20.37 -10.95 4.62
C ASP A 13 20.07 -12.27 3.89
N SER A 14 20.29 -13.46 4.46
CA SER A 14 19.87 -14.73 3.83
C SER A 14 18.39 -15.04 4.04
N ILE A 15 17.73 -14.40 5.02
CA ILE A 15 16.33 -14.65 5.33
C ILE A 15 15.45 -14.04 4.23
N ILE A 16 14.67 -14.88 3.55
CA ILE A 16 13.79 -14.44 2.45
C ILE A 16 12.79 -13.36 2.87
N PHE A 17 12.19 -13.49 4.06
CA PHE A 17 11.23 -12.51 4.59
C PHE A 17 11.87 -11.14 4.86
N TYR A 18 13.14 -11.10 5.26
CA TYR A 18 13.88 -9.85 5.40
C TYR A 18 14.12 -9.20 4.04
N LYS A 19 14.51 -9.98 3.01
CA LYS A 19 14.67 -9.45 1.64
C LYS A 19 13.35 -8.89 1.08
N ILE A 20 12.24 -9.59 1.29
CA ILE A 20 10.90 -9.14 0.88
C ILE A 20 10.54 -7.81 1.56
N ASP A 21 10.66 -7.74 2.90
CA ASP A 21 10.33 -6.53 3.66
C ASP A 21 11.25 -5.35 3.29
N ARG A 22 12.55 -5.61 3.13
CA ARG A 22 13.52 -4.60 2.68
C ARG A 22 13.17 -4.07 1.28
N ALA A 23 12.82 -4.94 0.33
CA ALA A 23 12.47 -4.55 -1.02
C ALA A 23 11.22 -3.64 -1.04
N ILE A 24 10.13 -4.05 -0.38
CA ILE A 24 8.89 -3.25 -0.38
C ILE A 24 9.05 -1.92 0.37
N ARG A 25 9.81 -1.88 1.47
CA ARG A 25 10.08 -0.63 2.20
C ARG A 25 10.91 0.34 1.38
N THR A 26 11.97 -0.17 0.74
CA THR A 26 12.84 0.65 -0.12
C THR A 26 12.05 1.22 -1.29
N TYR A 27 11.23 0.38 -1.95
CA TYR A 27 10.34 0.85 -3.01
C TYR A 27 9.35 1.92 -2.54
N ARG A 28 8.67 1.70 -1.40
CA ARG A 28 7.72 2.68 -0.84
C ARG A 28 8.40 4.01 -0.52
N GLN A 29 9.62 4.00 0.03
CA GLN A 29 10.40 5.22 0.28
C GLN A 29 10.74 5.95 -1.01
N PHE A 30 11.24 5.24 -2.02
CA PHE A 30 11.54 5.78 -3.34
C PHE A 30 10.30 6.41 -3.99
N ALA A 31 9.20 5.65 -4.09
CA ALA A 31 7.97 6.09 -4.71
C ALA A 31 7.39 7.31 -3.99
N GLN A 32 7.41 7.31 -2.65
CA GLN A 32 6.96 8.45 -1.86
C GLN A 32 7.83 9.70 -2.05
N ALA A 33 9.16 9.53 -2.14
CA ALA A 33 10.07 10.64 -2.40
C ALA A 33 9.81 11.27 -3.77
N ARG A 34 9.60 10.45 -4.80
CA ARG A 34 9.29 10.91 -6.16
C ARG A 34 7.94 11.64 -6.25
N LEU A 35 6.91 11.16 -5.55
CA LEU A 35 5.64 11.88 -5.48
C LEU A 35 5.79 13.26 -4.82
N ARG A 36 6.55 13.35 -3.73
CA ARG A 36 6.82 14.63 -3.06
C ARG A 36 7.59 15.60 -3.96
N SER A 37 8.61 15.12 -4.69
CA SER A 37 9.38 16.00 -5.59
C SER A 37 8.55 16.56 -6.75
N LEU A 38 7.46 15.87 -7.10
CA LEU A 38 6.50 16.32 -8.13
C LEU A 38 5.34 17.15 -7.53
N GLY A 39 5.38 17.47 -6.24
CA GLY A 39 4.39 18.32 -5.58
C GLY A 39 3.08 17.62 -5.19
N HIS A 40 3.00 16.29 -5.28
CA HIS A 40 1.80 15.56 -4.85
C HIS A 40 1.66 15.61 -3.31
N GLN A 41 0.45 15.91 -2.85
CA GLN A 41 0.11 15.98 -1.42
C GLN A 41 -0.28 14.62 -0.83
N ILE A 42 -0.74 13.69 -1.67
CA ILE A 42 -1.19 12.35 -1.27
C ILE A 42 0.02 11.41 -1.12
N THR A 43 0.04 10.64 -0.04
CA THR A 43 1.05 9.58 0.17
C THR A 43 0.73 8.30 -0.59
N ILE A 44 1.71 7.41 -0.80
CA ILE A 44 1.48 6.10 -1.43
C ILE A 44 0.42 5.29 -0.68
N ASP A 45 0.46 5.29 0.65
CA ASP A 45 -0.52 4.56 1.46
C ASP A 45 -1.92 5.19 1.37
N GLN A 46 -2.01 6.53 1.31
CA GLN A 46 -3.29 7.21 1.09
C GLN A 46 -3.85 6.98 -0.32
N TRP A 47 -2.98 6.96 -1.33
CA TRP A 47 -3.34 6.59 -2.70
C TRP A 47 -3.93 5.18 -2.73
N LEU A 48 -3.31 4.20 -2.05
CA LEU A 48 -3.86 2.84 -1.93
C LEU A 48 -5.25 2.83 -1.30
N VAL A 49 -5.49 3.62 -0.25
CA VAL A 49 -6.82 3.74 0.38
C VAL A 49 -7.85 4.32 -0.60
N ILE A 50 -7.50 5.37 -1.36
CA ILE A 50 -8.42 5.96 -2.34
C ILE A 50 -8.68 4.98 -3.49
N ARG A 51 -7.64 4.30 -4.02
CA ARG A 51 -7.79 3.27 -5.07
C ARG A 51 -8.73 2.15 -4.63
N CYS A 52 -8.58 1.69 -3.38
CA CYS A 52 -9.44 0.67 -2.79
C CYS A 52 -10.92 1.11 -2.74
N LEU A 53 -11.19 2.37 -2.37
CA LEU A 53 -12.54 2.95 -2.37
C LEU A 53 -13.13 3.09 -3.78
N ILE A 54 -12.31 3.39 -4.78
CA ILE A 54 -12.74 3.51 -6.19
C ILE A 54 -13.09 2.13 -6.75
N GLU A 55 -12.23 1.13 -6.53
CA GLU A 55 -12.43 -0.24 -7.02
C GLU A 55 -13.58 -0.97 -6.34
N ASN A 56 -13.85 -0.64 -5.08
CA ASN A 56 -14.83 -1.32 -4.25
C ASN A 56 -15.83 -0.31 -3.66
N PRO A 57 -16.76 0.24 -4.45
CA PRO A 57 -17.75 1.19 -3.94
C PRO A 57 -18.54 0.62 -2.75
N GLY A 58 -18.52 1.32 -1.61
CA GLY A 58 -19.22 0.91 -0.39
C GLY A 58 -18.45 -0.05 0.52
N ILE A 59 -17.18 -0.34 0.22
CA ILE A 59 -16.30 -1.14 1.07
C ILE A 59 -16.21 -0.59 2.50
N GLN A 60 -16.20 -1.49 3.48
CA GLN A 60 -16.08 -1.14 4.89
C GLN A 60 -14.62 -0.88 5.28
N GLN A 61 -14.39 -0.05 6.30
CA GLN A 61 -13.04 0.37 6.71
C GLN A 61 -12.14 -0.78 7.16
N ASN A 62 -12.70 -1.81 7.78
CA ASN A 62 -11.97 -3.03 8.15
C ASN A 62 -11.48 -3.78 6.91
N GLU A 63 -12.32 -3.91 5.88
CA GLU A 63 -11.94 -4.54 4.61
C GLU A 63 -10.86 -3.72 3.88
N ILE A 64 -10.93 -2.38 3.92
CA ILE A 64 -9.84 -1.53 3.41
C ILE A 64 -8.53 -1.87 4.12
N SER A 65 -8.55 -2.01 5.44
CA SER A 65 -7.37 -2.30 6.27
C SER A 65 -6.69 -3.60 5.86
N GLU A 66 -7.48 -4.64 5.59
CA GLU A 66 -6.99 -5.92 5.06
C GLU A 66 -6.38 -5.75 3.67
N LEU A 67 -7.06 -5.06 2.75
CA LEU A 67 -6.60 -4.88 1.36
C LEU A 67 -5.33 -4.03 1.24
N VAL A 68 -5.14 -3.02 2.10
CA VAL A 68 -3.93 -2.19 2.09
C VAL A 68 -2.82 -2.69 3.01
N PHE A 69 -3.04 -3.82 3.69
CA PHE A 69 -2.12 -4.43 4.66
C PHE A 69 -1.71 -3.46 5.78
N LYS A 70 -2.71 -2.82 6.41
CA LYS A 70 -2.53 -1.87 7.52
C LYS A 70 -3.48 -2.20 8.66
N ASP A 71 -3.14 -1.75 9.86
CA ASP A 71 -4.06 -1.81 10.99
C ASP A 71 -5.20 -0.79 10.85
N ALA A 72 -6.32 -1.06 11.51
CA ALA A 72 -7.52 -0.23 11.43
C ALA A 72 -7.31 1.20 11.94
N ALA A 73 -6.43 1.42 12.92
CA ALA A 73 -6.15 2.75 13.45
C ALA A 73 -5.38 3.60 12.41
N SER A 74 -4.42 2.99 11.71
CA SER A 74 -3.71 3.61 10.59
C SER A 74 -4.65 3.99 9.45
N VAL A 75 -5.54 3.08 9.03
CA VAL A 75 -6.54 3.40 7.98
C VAL A 75 -7.49 4.50 8.41
N ASN A 76 -7.99 4.46 9.65
CA ASN A 76 -8.84 5.53 10.18
C ASN A 76 -8.16 6.89 10.18
N ARG A 77 -6.89 6.95 10.59
CA ARG A 77 -6.10 8.18 10.53
C ARG A 77 -5.94 8.67 9.08
N MET A 78 -5.63 7.78 8.14
CA MET A 78 -5.50 8.13 6.72
C MET A 78 -6.82 8.67 6.16
N ILE A 79 -7.96 8.03 6.44
CA ILE A 79 -9.28 8.49 6.00
C ILE A 79 -9.58 9.88 6.59
N ASN A 80 -9.30 10.11 7.87
CA ASN A 80 -9.54 11.41 8.50
C ASN A 80 -8.72 12.52 7.84
N LEU A 81 -7.42 12.31 7.64
CA LEU A 81 -6.54 13.27 6.96
C LEU A 81 -7.01 13.56 5.53
N LEU A 82 -7.48 12.55 4.81
CA LEU A 82 -8.01 12.69 3.46
C LEU A 82 -9.36 13.45 3.45
N VAL A 83 -10.20 13.28 4.47
CA VAL A 83 -11.45 14.05 4.64
C VAL A 83 -11.14 15.51 4.96
N GLU A 84 -10.24 15.77 5.90
CA GLU A 84 -9.77 17.13 6.25
C GLU A 84 -9.18 17.84 5.04
N SER A 85 -8.43 17.10 4.22
CA SER A 85 -7.82 17.60 2.97
C SER A 85 -8.80 17.63 1.78
N LYS A 86 -10.09 17.33 1.99
CA LYS A 86 -11.17 17.34 0.98
C LYS A 86 -11.01 16.34 -0.18
N TYR A 87 -10.15 15.33 -0.03
CA TYR A 87 -10.02 14.22 -0.96
C TYR A 87 -11.13 13.17 -0.77
N LEU A 88 -11.58 13.01 0.47
CA LEU A 88 -12.72 12.16 0.79
C LEU A 88 -13.82 12.99 1.46
N LYS A 89 -15.05 12.48 1.45
CA LYS A 89 -16.16 13.03 2.23
C LYS A 89 -16.91 11.91 2.93
N ARG A 90 -17.35 12.17 4.15
CA ARG A 90 -18.22 11.27 4.91
C ARG A 90 -19.68 11.62 4.61
N LYS A 91 -20.52 10.61 4.36
CA LYS A 91 -21.96 10.76 4.15
C LYS A 91 -22.70 9.82 5.09
N ILE A 92 -23.78 10.29 5.72
CA ILE A 92 -24.64 9.42 6.52
C ILE A 92 -25.20 8.32 5.61
N ASN A 93 -25.02 7.06 6.02
CA ASN A 93 -25.56 5.94 5.28
C ASN A 93 -27.10 5.98 5.33
N LYS A 94 -27.75 5.81 4.17
CA LYS A 94 -29.21 5.94 4.06
C LYS A 94 -29.97 4.79 4.75
N THR A 95 -29.34 3.63 4.88
CA THR A 95 -29.94 2.40 5.38
C THR A 95 -29.68 2.20 6.88
N ASP A 96 -28.48 2.56 7.36
CA ASP A 96 -28.14 2.59 8.79
C ASP A 96 -27.51 3.93 9.15
N ARG A 97 -28.29 4.84 9.76
CA ARG A 97 -27.83 6.18 10.12
C ARG A 97 -26.68 6.21 11.14
N ARG A 98 -26.36 5.07 11.76
CA ARG A 98 -25.18 4.92 12.64
C ARG A 98 -23.89 4.69 11.85
N LYS A 99 -23.98 4.40 10.56
CA LYS A 99 -22.83 4.20 9.66
C LYS A 99 -22.59 5.44 8.81
N MET A 100 -21.33 5.65 8.46
CA MET A 100 -20.89 6.71 7.56
C MET A 100 -20.25 6.08 6.33
N ASP A 101 -20.80 6.36 5.16
CA ASP A 101 -20.20 6.02 3.89
C ASP A 101 -19.03 6.97 3.61
N ILE A 102 -17.95 6.44 3.05
CA ILE A 102 -16.83 7.21 2.56
C ILE A 102 -16.97 7.36 1.05
N LEU A 103 -17.00 8.60 0.57
CA LEU A 103 -17.11 8.91 -0.84
C LEU A 103 -15.85 9.62 -1.32
N VAL A 104 -15.36 9.21 -2.48
CA VAL A 104 -14.26 9.86 -3.20
C VAL A 104 -14.77 11.16 -3.81
N THR A 105 -14.02 12.25 -3.68
CA THR A 105 -14.37 13.55 -4.27
C THR A 105 -13.74 13.72 -5.64
N GLN A 106 -14.20 14.70 -6.43
CA GLN A 106 -13.55 15.04 -7.70
C GLN A 106 -12.07 15.39 -7.50
N LYS A 107 -11.74 16.15 -6.45
CA LYS A 107 -10.36 16.49 -6.07
C LYS A 107 -9.47 15.23 -5.90
N ALA A 108 -10.04 14.15 -5.35
CA ALA A 108 -9.31 12.89 -5.26
C ALA A 108 -9.15 12.22 -6.62
N LEU A 109 -10.20 12.19 -7.45
CA LEU A 109 -10.10 11.63 -8.80
C LEU A 109 -9.01 12.34 -9.63
N ASP A 110 -9.00 13.67 -9.63
CA ASP A 110 -8.00 14.47 -10.34
C ASP A 110 -6.57 14.18 -9.82
N ALA A 111 -6.43 14.00 -8.50
CA ALA A 111 -5.14 13.65 -7.90
C ALA A 111 -4.72 12.21 -8.21
N MET A 112 -5.66 11.26 -8.30
CA MET A 112 -5.38 9.89 -8.69
C MET A 112 -4.90 9.82 -10.14
N GLU A 113 -5.55 10.55 -11.05
CA GLU A 113 -5.15 10.64 -12.46
C GLU A 113 -3.72 11.16 -12.60
N ALA A 114 -3.38 12.26 -11.92
CA ALA A 114 -2.02 12.79 -11.91
C ALA A 114 -0.98 11.81 -11.32
N MET A 115 -1.38 10.99 -10.32
CA MET A 115 -0.50 9.99 -9.73
C MET A 115 -0.37 8.72 -10.59
N ASP A 116 -1.40 8.39 -11.38
CA ASP A 116 -1.41 7.23 -12.28
C ASP A 116 -0.46 7.42 -13.47
N GLU A 117 0.00 8.64 -13.77
CA GLU A 117 1.12 8.87 -14.68
C GLU A 117 2.48 8.54 -14.05
N VAL A 118 2.62 8.73 -12.73
CA VAL A 118 3.90 8.60 -12.01
C VAL A 118 4.12 7.18 -11.50
N ILE A 119 3.09 6.56 -10.93
CA ILE A 119 3.19 5.24 -10.27
C ILE A 119 3.66 4.13 -11.22
N PRO A 120 3.18 4.01 -12.48
CA PRO A 120 3.71 3.04 -13.42
C PRO A 120 5.20 3.24 -13.70
N THR A 121 5.68 4.49 -13.81
CA THR A 121 7.10 4.78 -14.03
C THR A 121 7.96 4.41 -12.82
N ASN A 122 7.46 4.63 -11.60
CA ASN A 122 8.12 4.17 -10.38
C ASN A 122 8.24 2.65 -10.35
N ARG A 123 7.16 1.95 -10.73
CA ARG A 123 7.13 0.49 -10.82
C ARG A 123 8.11 -0.02 -11.87
N ALA A 124 8.12 0.57 -13.06
CA ALA A 124 9.06 0.21 -14.13
C ALA A 124 10.52 0.40 -13.68
N THR A 125 10.81 1.49 -12.95
CA THR A 125 12.15 1.72 -12.37
C THR A 125 12.53 0.61 -11.39
N ALA A 126 11.62 0.26 -10.47
CA ALA A 126 11.87 -0.75 -9.45
C ALA A 126 12.01 -2.18 -9.99
N LEU A 127 11.42 -2.45 -11.15
CA LEU A 127 11.48 -3.75 -11.84
C LEU A 127 12.52 -3.79 -12.97
N SER A 128 13.27 -2.70 -13.18
CA SER A 128 14.26 -2.61 -14.25
C SER A 128 15.32 -3.70 -14.12
N GLY A 129 15.57 -4.42 -15.21
CA GLY A 129 16.53 -5.52 -15.27
C GLY A 129 15.96 -6.90 -14.95
N LEU A 130 14.69 -7.00 -14.54
CA LEU A 130 14.01 -8.29 -14.37
C LEU A 130 13.39 -8.76 -15.69
N THR A 131 13.59 -10.03 -16.00
CA THR A 131 12.97 -10.73 -17.11
C THR A 131 11.50 -11.07 -16.80
N GLN A 132 10.72 -11.36 -17.83
CA GLN A 132 9.33 -11.83 -17.65
C GLN A 132 9.26 -13.15 -16.89
N GLU A 133 10.23 -14.04 -17.10
CA GLU A 133 10.32 -15.32 -16.38
C GLU A 133 10.57 -15.09 -14.88
N GLU A 134 11.52 -14.23 -14.51
CA GLU A 134 11.77 -13.87 -13.11
C GLU A 134 10.52 -13.26 -12.45
N MET A 135 9.77 -12.42 -13.18
CA MET A 135 8.52 -11.84 -12.70
C MET A 135 7.42 -12.89 -12.48
N GLN A 136 7.29 -13.86 -13.37
CA GLN A 136 6.35 -14.97 -13.25
C GLN A 136 6.70 -15.88 -12.07
N ILE A 137 7.97 -16.24 -11.93
CA ILE A 137 8.48 -17.04 -10.80
C ILE A 137 8.24 -16.29 -9.49
N THR A 138 8.59 -15.01 -9.43
CA THR A 138 8.39 -14.17 -8.24
C THR A 138 6.91 -14.12 -7.86
N THR A 139 6.02 -13.89 -8.83
CA THR A 139 4.58 -13.87 -8.60
C THR A 139 4.10 -15.20 -8.02
N LYS A 140 4.49 -16.33 -8.64
CA LYS A 140 4.16 -17.67 -8.16
C LYS A 140 4.62 -17.91 -6.72
N VAL A 141 5.88 -17.59 -6.42
CA VAL A 141 6.48 -17.80 -5.09
C VAL A 141 5.78 -16.95 -4.04
N MET A 142 5.56 -15.66 -4.31
CA MET A 142 4.89 -14.75 -3.38
C MET A 142 3.44 -15.16 -3.10
N THR A 143 2.71 -15.58 -4.14
CA THR A 143 1.35 -16.11 -4.00
C THR A 143 1.32 -17.38 -3.16
N GLN A 144 2.27 -18.30 -3.36
CA GLN A 144 2.36 -19.52 -2.57
C GLN A 144 2.67 -19.24 -1.10
N ILE A 145 3.61 -18.32 -0.82
CA ILE A 145 3.92 -17.88 0.56
C ILE A 145 2.65 -17.37 1.25
N ALA A 146 1.90 -16.48 0.60
CA ALA A 146 0.67 -15.94 1.16
C ALA A 146 -0.39 -17.05 1.38
N SER A 147 -0.55 -17.98 0.43
CA SER A 147 -1.49 -19.09 0.55
C SER A 147 -1.17 -20.02 1.71
N ASN A 148 0.11 -20.30 1.97
CA ASN A 148 0.53 -21.18 3.07
C ASN A 148 0.17 -20.62 4.46
N CYS A 149 -0.04 -19.31 4.56
CA CYS A 149 -0.37 -18.63 5.81
C CYS A 149 -1.85 -18.29 5.96
N LYS A 150 -2.68 -18.54 4.93
CA LYS A 150 -4.13 -18.41 5.04
C LYS A 150 -4.68 -19.66 5.74
N LYS A 151 -5.44 -19.46 6.81
CA LYS A 151 -6.25 -20.52 7.43
C LYS A 151 -7.44 -20.87 6.55
#